data_AF-A0A2V8KZQ1-F1
#
_entry.id   AF-A0A2V8KZQ1-F1
#
_cell.length_a   1.000
_cell.length_b   1.000
_cell.length_c   1.000
_cell.angle_alpha   90.00
_cell.angle_beta   90.00
_cell.angle_gamma   90.00
#
_symmetry.space_group_name_H-M   'P 1'
#
loop_
_entity.id
_entity.type
_entity.pdbx_description
1 polymer ?
#
loop_
_entity_poly.entity_id
_entity_poly.type
_entity_poly.pdbx_seq_one_letter_code
_entity_poly.pdbx_strand_id
1 'polypeptide(L)'
;MEKVGDILADLRPIHAPMIARCRSDLLLGAASSDRPLLKDVPQLVFMISSESVEKACSEVGEYSDEMMVGEFDRFFRAQPAICDFVVESTHESGQKVQELSLFLSYMIFKAVEMDTAGSVTKVSPETIEAGYRETESWMERLSQADATELHASIAASLQHDTEPYLLQYVISELNEPMDDGTELNEEEKGEVFFVAKTVIESLKSQSKGRIIEVD
;
A
#
# COMPACT_ATOMS: atom_id res chain seq x y z
N MET A 1 19.00 -10.87 -9.87
CA MET A 1 19.71 -9.77 -9.17
C MET A 1 20.31 -8.72 -10.11
N GLU A 2 20.82 -9.08 -11.30
CA GLU A 2 21.36 -8.08 -12.25
C GLU A 2 20.30 -7.08 -12.75
N LYS A 3 19.04 -7.52 -12.95
CA LYS A 3 17.92 -6.65 -13.38
C LYS A 3 17.46 -5.59 -12.37
N VAL A 4 17.68 -5.80 -11.07
CA VAL A 4 17.20 -4.87 -10.03
C VAL A 4 18.10 -3.63 -9.91
N GLY A 5 19.40 -3.80 -10.16
CA GLY A 5 20.36 -2.68 -10.18
C GLY A 5 20.15 -1.71 -11.34
N ASP A 6 19.68 -2.21 -12.48
CA ASP A 6 19.36 -1.39 -13.65
C ASP A 6 18.09 -0.56 -13.42
N ILE A 7 17.07 -1.12 -12.75
CA ILE A 7 15.84 -0.40 -12.36
C ILE A 7 16.16 0.75 -11.39
N LEU A 8 17.04 0.54 -10.40
CA LEU A 8 17.50 1.60 -9.48
C LEU A 8 18.25 2.74 -10.18
N ALA A 9 18.86 2.48 -11.34
CA ALA A 9 19.51 3.52 -12.12
C ALA A 9 18.51 4.41 -12.86
N ASP A 10 17.38 3.85 -13.30
CA ASP A 10 16.33 4.54 -14.05
C ASP A 10 15.27 5.24 -13.17
N LEU A 11 15.10 4.84 -11.91
CA LEU A 11 14.17 5.50 -10.97
C LEU A 11 14.69 6.84 -10.39
N ARG A 12 16.00 7.13 -10.53
CA ARG A 12 16.67 8.32 -9.98
C ARG A 12 16.06 9.68 -10.34
N PRO A 13 15.50 9.94 -11.54
CA PRO A 13 14.94 11.25 -11.88
C PRO A 13 13.52 11.49 -11.33
N ILE A 14 12.85 10.47 -10.79
CA ILE A 14 11.38 10.43 -10.65
C ILE A 14 10.93 10.52 -9.18
N HIS A 15 11.85 10.36 -8.23
CA HIS A 15 11.51 10.36 -6.79
C HIS A 15 11.28 11.74 -6.19
N ALA A 16 11.95 12.79 -6.68
CA ALA A 16 11.88 14.15 -6.14
C ALA A 16 10.46 14.74 -6.05
N PRO A 17 9.55 14.56 -7.03
CA PRO A 17 8.26 15.22 -7.00
C PRO A 17 7.19 14.40 -6.25
N MET A 18 7.25 13.06 -6.22
CA MET A 18 6.37 12.23 -5.36
C MET A 18 6.61 12.48 -3.86
N ILE A 19 7.86 12.75 -3.44
CA ILE A 19 8.21 13.21 -2.08
C ILE A 19 7.55 14.55 -1.75
N ALA A 20 7.63 15.51 -2.68
CA ALA A 20 7.04 16.83 -2.50
C ALA A 20 5.50 16.78 -2.39
N ARG A 21 4.90 15.70 -2.90
CA ARG A 21 3.45 15.44 -2.83
C ARG A 21 3.00 14.96 -1.45
N CYS A 22 3.72 14.05 -0.80
CA CYS A 22 3.48 13.71 0.62
C CYS A 22 3.52 14.93 1.57
N ARG A 23 4.32 15.96 1.24
CA ARG A 23 4.35 17.23 1.98
C ARG A 23 3.10 18.10 1.81
N SER A 24 2.44 18.05 0.65
CA SER A 24 1.27 18.91 0.37
C SER A 24 0.02 18.43 1.11
N ASP A 25 -0.19 17.11 1.23
CA ASP A 25 -1.38 16.54 1.87
C ASP A 25 -1.37 16.68 3.40
N LEU A 26 -0.17 16.71 4.01
CA LEU A 26 0.00 16.96 5.45
C LEU A 26 -0.46 18.36 5.86
N LEU A 27 -0.42 19.34 4.95
CA LEU A 27 -0.82 20.73 5.21
C LEU A 27 -2.34 20.97 5.12
N LEU A 28 -3.10 20.04 4.52
CA LEU A 28 -4.55 20.16 4.33
C LEU A 28 -5.40 19.34 5.32
N GLY A 29 -4.82 18.36 6.03
CA GLY A 29 -5.55 17.41 6.89
C GLY A 29 -5.92 17.87 8.31
N ALA A 30 -5.50 19.06 8.76
CA ALA A 30 -5.75 19.52 10.14
C ALA A 30 -7.14 20.17 10.30
N ALA A 31 -8.23 19.39 10.29
CA ALA A 31 -9.53 19.88 10.75
C ALA A 31 -10.50 18.80 11.28
N SER A 32 -10.85 18.98 12.57
CA SER A 32 -12.15 18.69 13.20
C SER A 32 -12.45 17.27 13.72
N SER A 33 -12.06 17.06 14.98
CA SER A 33 -12.62 16.11 15.95
C SER A 33 -14.09 16.43 16.28
N ASP A 34 -14.99 15.45 16.07
CA ASP A 34 -16.01 15.04 17.04
C ASP A 34 -16.97 14.00 16.43
N ARG A 35 -17.02 12.78 16.98
CA ARG A 35 -18.20 11.89 16.92
C ARG A 35 -18.17 10.81 18.00
N PRO A 36 -19.35 10.33 18.49
CA PRO A 36 -19.47 9.64 19.77
C PRO A 36 -19.30 8.12 19.68
N LEU A 37 -18.88 7.56 20.82
CA LEU A 37 -18.62 6.16 21.11
C LEU A 37 -19.85 5.25 20.93
N LEU A 38 -19.75 4.27 20.03
CA LEU A 38 -20.54 3.04 20.08
C LEU A 38 -19.63 1.90 20.55
N LYS A 39 -20.06 1.27 21.64
CA LYS A 39 -19.48 0.07 22.23
C LYS A 39 -19.95 -1.13 21.41
N ASP A 40 -19.05 -2.03 21.03
CA ASP A 40 -19.17 -3.48 21.29
C ASP A 40 -18.04 -4.35 20.67
N VAL A 41 -17.54 -5.27 21.50
CA VAL A 41 -16.74 -6.50 21.30
C VAL A 41 -15.32 -6.42 20.70
N PRO A 42 -14.27 -6.88 21.42
CA PRO A 42 -12.89 -6.92 20.91
C PRO A 42 -12.63 -8.22 20.15
N GLN A 43 -12.68 -8.17 18.82
CA GLN A 43 -11.77 -8.98 18.01
C GLN A 43 -10.55 -8.10 17.76
N LEU A 44 -9.41 -8.43 18.38
CA LEU A 44 -8.13 -7.75 18.13
C LEU A 44 -7.64 -8.12 16.72
N VAL A 45 -8.28 -7.54 15.71
CA VAL A 45 -7.71 -7.42 14.37
C VAL A 45 -6.68 -6.31 14.48
N PHE A 46 -5.39 -6.65 14.44
CA PHE A 46 -4.33 -5.67 14.29
C PHE A 46 -4.46 -5.04 12.91
N MET A 47 -5.22 -3.95 12.84
CA MET A 47 -5.36 -3.11 11.67
C MET A 47 -4.27 -2.05 11.72
N ILE A 48 -3.62 -1.79 10.58
CA ILE A 48 -2.67 -0.68 10.46
C ILE A 48 -3.41 0.62 10.75
N SER A 49 -2.93 1.37 11.73
CA SER A 49 -3.63 2.59 12.15
C SER A 49 -3.49 3.73 11.14
N SER A 50 -4.48 4.63 11.08
CA SER A 50 -4.38 5.90 10.33
C SER A 50 -3.12 6.68 10.72
N GLU A 51 -2.79 6.69 12.01
CA GLU A 51 -1.59 7.36 12.53
C GLU A 51 -0.29 6.78 11.96
N SER A 52 -0.22 5.46 11.75
CA SER A 52 0.94 4.80 11.13
C SER A 52 1.09 5.20 9.65
N VAL A 53 -0.02 5.31 8.92
CA VAL A 53 -0.02 5.80 7.53
C VAL A 53 0.38 7.28 7.47
N GLU A 54 -0.21 8.12 8.31
CA GLU A 54 0.11 9.56 8.37
C GLU A 54 1.58 9.80 8.75
N LYS A 55 2.12 9.04 9.71
CA LYS A 55 3.55 9.11 10.06
C LYS A 55 4.44 8.70 8.90
N ALA A 56 4.09 7.62 8.20
CA ALA A 56 4.83 7.19 7.01
C ALA A 56 4.84 8.29 5.94
N CYS A 57 3.68 8.88 5.64
CA CYS A 57 3.57 9.99 4.68
C CYS A 57 4.38 11.21 5.13
N SER A 58 4.26 11.62 6.40
CA SER A 58 4.99 12.75 6.97
C SER A 58 6.51 12.54 6.88
N GLU A 59 6.99 11.37 7.27
CA GLU A 59 8.43 11.06 7.24
C GLU A 59 8.96 11.01 5.81
N VAL A 60 8.25 10.32 4.90
CA VAL A 60 8.64 10.22 3.49
C VAL A 60 8.62 11.58 2.79
N GLY A 61 7.67 12.45 3.13
CA GLY A 61 7.62 13.81 2.59
C GLY A 61 8.86 14.66 2.94
N GLU A 62 9.54 14.35 4.04
CA GLU A 62 10.75 15.06 4.45
C GLU A 62 12.04 14.50 3.83
N TYR A 63 11.97 13.41 3.07
CA TYR A 63 13.15 12.82 2.47
C TYR A 63 13.76 13.70 1.36
N SER A 64 15.07 13.61 1.21
CA SER A 64 15.74 14.05 -0.01
C SER A 64 15.76 12.91 -1.00
N ASP A 65 16.08 13.21 -2.25
CA ASP A 65 16.23 12.19 -3.30
C ASP A 65 17.23 11.10 -2.89
N GLU A 66 18.35 11.49 -2.27
CA GLU A 66 19.35 10.54 -1.77
C GLU A 66 18.81 9.66 -0.64
N MET A 67 17.98 10.21 0.25
CA MET A 67 17.33 9.43 1.30
C MET A 67 16.32 8.45 0.71
N MET A 68 15.50 8.87 -0.26
CA MET A 68 14.56 7.97 -0.94
C MET A 68 15.28 6.82 -1.64
N VAL A 69 16.38 7.10 -2.35
CA VAL A 69 17.18 6.04 -2.97
C VAL A 69 17.64 5.04 -1.92
N GLY A 70 18.15 5.51 -0.78
CA GLY A 70 18.58 4.64 0.33
C GLY A 70 17.44 3.80 0.92
N GLU A 71 16.24 4.38 1.04
CA GLU A 71 15.06 3.69 1.59
C GLU A 71 14.47 2.67 0.61
N PHE A 72 14.42 2.97 -0.68
CA PHE A 72 14.07 1.99 -1.71
C PHE A 72 15.07 0.83 -1.71
N ASP A 73 16.36 1.12 -1.64
CA ASP A 73 17.42 0.12 -1.50
C ASP A 73 17.20 -0.78 -0.28
N ARG A 74 16.79 -0.19 0.86
CA ARG A 74 16.44 -0.93 2.07
C ARG A 74 15.21 -1.80 1.85
N PHE A 75 14.18 -1.26 1.22
CA PHE A 75 12.95 -1.96 0.88
C PHE A 75 13.21 -3.15 -0.04
N PHE A 76 13.98 -2.98 -1.12
CA PHE A 76 14.37 -4.08 -2.02
C PHE A 76 15.10 -5.20 -1.30
N ARG A 77 15.97 -4.87 -0.33
CA ARG A 77 16.67 -5.87 0.48
C ARG A 77 15.77 -6.55 1.50
N ALA A 78 14.85 -5.80 2.11
CA ALA A 78 13.92 -6.29 3.12
C ALA A 78 12.84 -7.18 2.51
N GLN A 79 12.30 -6.81 1.34
CA GLN A 79 11.14 -7.43 0.71
C GLN A 79 11.35 -7.78 -0.77
N PRO A 80 12.42 -8.52 -1.13
CA PRO A 80 12.73 -8.78 -2.53
C PRO A 80 11.62 -9.53 -3.28
N ALA A 81 10.90 -10.43 -2.61
CA ALA A 81 9.78 -11.14 -3.24
C ALA A 81 8.63 -10.21 -3.62
N ILE A 82 8.33 -9.19 -2.80
CA ILE A 82 7.33 -8.17 -3.13
C ILE A 82 7.79 -7.38 -4.35
N CYS A 83 9.05 -6.99 -4.39
CA CYS A 83 9.61 -6.22 -5.49
C CYS A 83 9.60 -7.02 -6.81
N ASP A 84 10.00 -8.30 -6.76
CA ASP A 84 9.95 -9.20 -7.90
C ASP A 84 8.49 -9.32 -8.41
N PHE A 85 7.53 -9.54 -7.50
CA PHE A 85 6.11 -9.59 -7.84
C PHE A 85 5.61 -8.31 -8.52
N VAL A 86 5.92 -7.13 -7.96
CA VAL A 86 5.48 -5.84 -8.52
C VAL A 86 6.05 -5.66 -9.92
N VAL A 87 7.35 -5.91 -10.10
CA VAL A 87 8.02 -5.77 -11.41
C VAL A 87 7.42 -6.75 -12.43
N GLU A 88 7.23 -8.02 -12.06
CA GLU A 88 6.65 -9.03 -12.93
C GLU A 88 5.18 -8.73 -13.27
N SER A 89 4.40 -8.21 -12.33
CA SER A 89 2.97 -7.91 -12.56
C SER A 89 2.74 -6.71 -13.46
N THR A 90 3.69 -5.78 -13.54
CA THR A 90 3.55 -4.49 -14.23
C THR A 90 4.46 -4.34 -15.45
N HIS A 91 5.19 -5.39 -15.84
CA HIS A 91 6.23 -5.30 -16.86
C HIS A 91 5.71 -4.94 -18.27
N GLU A 92 4.45 -5.24 -18.59
CA GLU A 92 3.83 -4.92 -19.88
C GLU A 92 3.09 -3.58 -19.88
N SER A 93 2.89 -3.01 -18.69
CA SER A 93 1.92 -1.93 -18.42
C SER A 93 2.54 -0.53 -18.52
N GLY A 94 3.82 -0.48 -18.88
CA GLY A 94 4.58 0.75 -19.02
C GLY A 94 5.20 1.24 -17.72
N GLN A 95 6.19 2.11 -17.88
CA GLN A 95 7.04 2.59 -16.79
C GLN A 95 6.25 3.27 -15.66
N LYS A 96 5.24 4.08 -15.99
CA LYS A 96 4.44 4.83 -15.01
C LYS A 96 3.68 3.93 -14.03
N VAL A 97 3.06 2.86 -14.55
CA VAL A 97 2.29 1.88 -13.75
C VAL A 97 3.22 1.13 -12.81
N GLN A 98 4.38 0.69 -13.31
CA GLN A 98 5.39 0.00 -12.51
C GLN A 98 5.96 0.89 -11.41
N GLU A 99 6.28 2.15 -11.72
CA GLU A 99 6.83 3.13 -10.78
C GLU A 99 5.87 3.43 -9.65
N LEU A 100 4.61 3.76 -9.98
CA LEU A 100 3.60 4.02 -8.97
C LEU A 100 3.34 2.77 -8.11
N SER A 101 3.29 1.59 -8.73
CA SER A 101 3.10 0.33 -8.00
C SER A 101 4.25 0.05 -7.02
N LEU A 102 5.51 0.30 -7.41
CA LEU A 102 6.66 0.19 -6.53
C LEU A 102 6.63 1.21 -5.39
N PHE A 103 6.29 2.46 -5.70
CA PHE A 103 6.17 3.51 -4.70
C PHE A 103 5.08 3.21 -3.67
N LEU A 104 3.88 2.84 -4.11
CA LEU A 104 2.79 2.46 -3.21
C LEU A 104 3.15 1.22 -2.38
N SER A 105 3.83 0.23 -2.97
CA SER A 105 4.31 -0.94 -2.23
C SER A 105 5.31 -0.56 -1.13
N TYR A 106 6.21 0.39 -1.41
CA TYR A 106 7.10 0.95 -0.40
C TYR A 106 6.32 1.69 0.70
N MET A 107 5.33 2.51 0.34
CA MET A 107 4.50 3.24 1.31
C MET A 107 3.71 2.30 2.22
N ILE A 108 3.14 1.23 1.66
CA ILE A 108 2.47 0.18 2.43
C ILE A 108 3.47 -0.48 3.40
N PHE A 109 4.65 -0.87 2.91
CA PHE A 109 5.70 -1.44 3.76
C PHE A 109 6.12 -0.49 4.90
N LYS A 110 6.33 0.80 4.60
CA LYS A 110 6.72 1.83 5.57
C LYS A 110 5.64 2.04 6.64
N ALA A 111 4.37 2.07 6.25
CA ALA A 111 3.26 2.17 7.20
C ALA A 111 3.16 0.94 8.11
N VAL A 112 3.35 -0.27 7.56
CA VAL A 112 3.41 -1.51 8.37
C VAL A 112 4.62 -1.50 9.31
N GLU A 113 5.76 -0.98 8.86
CA GLU A 113 6.96 -0.82 9.68
C GLU A 113 6.72 0.14 10.86
N MET A 114 6.03 1.27 10.62
CA MET A 114 5.66 2.23 11.67
C MET A 114 4.74 1.60 12.72
N ASP A 115 3.77 0.79 12.29
CA ASP A 115 2.80 0.14 13.16
C ASP A 115 3.44 -0.98 14.01
N THR A 116 4.43 -1.67 13.44
CA THR A 116 5.12 -2.81 14.06
C THR A 116 6.39 -2.43 14.83
N ALA A 117 6.61 -1.13 15.07
CA ALA A 117 7.80 -0.59 15.73
C ALA A 117 9.13 -1.00 15.06
N GLY A 118 9.14 -1.04 13.73
CA GLY A 118 10.34 -1.29 12.93
C GLY A 118 10.59 -2.74 12.53
N SER A 119 9.69 -3.67 12.86
CA SER A 119 9.90 -5.11 12.62
C SER A 119 8.90 -5.68 11.62
N VAL A 120 9.24 -5.60 10.34
CA VAL A 120 8.50 -6.29 9.26
C VAL A 120 9.28 -7.53 8.82
N THR A 121 8.67 -8.71 8.90
CA THR A 121 9.28 -9.95 8.44
C THR A 121 9.34 -9.95 6.91
N LYS A 122 10.35 -10.61 6.35
CA LYS A 122 10.42 -10.82 4.91
C LYS A 122 9.26 -11.71 4.44
N VAL A 123 8.50 -11.23 3.45
CA VAL A 123 7.42 -11.98 2.80
C VAL A 123 8.01 -13.04 1.86
N SER A 124 7.43 -14.24 1.86
CA SER A 124 7.80 -15.31 0.95
C SER A 124 6.95 -15.28 -0.34
N PRO A 125 7.43 -15.85 -1.46
CA PRO A 125 6.62 -15.96 -2.68
C PRO A 125 5.27 -16.65 -2.47
N GLU A 126 5.21 -17.68 -1.61
CA GLU A 126 3.97 -18.40 -1.30
C GLU A 126 2.95 -17.52 -0.57
N THR A 127 3.44 -16.58 0.26
CA THR A 127 2.59 -15.59 0.94
C THR A 127 2.04 -14.58 -0.06
N ILE A 128 2.83 -14.20 -1.07
CA ILE A 128 2.38 -13.33 -2.17
C ILE A 128 1.33 -14.04 -3.01
N GLU A 129 1.55 -15.31 -3.37
CA GLU A 129 0.56 -16.09 -4.11
C GLU A 129 -0.76 -16.22 -3.34
N ALA A 130 -0.69 -16.42 -2.01
CA ALA A 130 -1.88 -16.43 -1.17
C ALA A 130 -2.59 -15.06 -1.17
N GLY A 131 -1.84 -13.96 -1.04
CA GLY A 131 -2.38 -12.60 -1.11
C GLY A 131 -2.98 -12.25 -2.46
N TYR A 132 -2.40 -12.76 -3.54
CA TYR A 132 -2.90 -12.62 -4.92
C TYR A 132 -4.25 -13.31 -5.07
N ARG A 133 -4.35 -14.58 -4.66
CA ARG A 133 -5.59 -15.36 -4.71
C ARG A 133 -6.70 -14.74 -3.84
N GLU A 134 -6.34 -14.21 -2.68
CA GLU A 134 -7.30 -13.49 -1.83
C GLU A 134 -7.78 -12.20 -2.51
N THR A 135 -6.88 -11.49 -3.19
CA THR A 135 -7.22 -10.27 -3.94
C THR A 135 -8.14 -10.59 -5.12
N GLU A 136 -7.87 -11.63 -5.90
CA GLU A 136 -8.77 -12.10 -6.97
C GLU A 136 -10.16 -12.46 -6.43
N SER A 137 -10.22 -13.26 -5.37
CA SER A 137 -11.46 -13.66 -4.72
C SER A 137 -12.26 -12.45 -4.21
N TRP A 138 -11.57 -11.47 -3.61
CA TRP A 138 -12.19 -10.22 -3.16
C TRP A 138 -12.76 -9.42 -4.34
N MET A 139 -12.04 -9.30 -5.45
CA MET A 139 -12.53 -8.61 -6.66
C MET A 139 -13.72 -9.33 -7.30
N GLU A 140 -13.69 -10.67 -7.36
CA GLU A 140 -14.81 -11.45 -7.87
C GLU A 140 -16.06 -11.21 -7.02
N ARG A 141 -15.94 -11.25 -5.68
CA ARG A 141 -17.03 -10.94 -4.76
C ARG A 141 -17.62 -9.55 -4.99
N LEU A 142 -16.78 -8.54 -5.23
CA LEU A 142 -17.24 -7.20 -5.56
C LEU A 142 -17.97 -7.14 -6.91
N SER A 143 -17.48 -7.85 -7.92
CA SER A 143 -18.10 -7.88 -9.25
C SER A 143 -19.46 -8.57 -9.27
N GLN A 144 -19.70 -9.50 -8.34
CA GLN A 144 -20.96 -10.23 -8.19
C GLN A 144 -21.99 -9.52 -7.30
N ALA A 145 -21.61 -8.44 -6.61
CA ALA A 145 -22.54 -7.67 -5.80
C ALA A 145 -23.55 -6.93 -6.69
N ASP A 146 -24.84 -7.13 -6.44
CA ASP A 146 -25.91 -6.46 -7.17
C ASP A 146 -25.75 -4.94 -7.10
N ALA A 147 -25.97 -4.24 -8.22
CA ALA A 147 -25.75 -2.79 -8.33
C ALA A 147 -26.48 -1.95 -7.25
N THR A 148 -27.58 -2.49 -6.71
CA THR A 148 -28.39 -1.85 -5.65
C THR A 148 -27.77 -1.99 -4.25
N GLU A 149 -26.96 -3.04 -4.03
CA GLU A 149 -26.28 -3.33 -2.76
C GLU A 149 -24.78 -3.07 -2.82
N LEU A 150 -24.22 -2.83 -4.02
CA LEU A 150 -22.80 -2.65 -4.29
C LEU A 150 -22.12 -1.66 -3.34
N HIS A 151 -22.73 -0.50 -3.06
CA HIS A 151 -22.15 0.47 -2.11
C HIS A 151 -22.06 -0.06 -0.67
N ALA A 152 -23.07 -0.81 -0.22
CA ALA A 152 -23.08 -1.41 1.11
C ALA A 152 -22.11 -2.60 1.18
N SER A 153 -22.02 -3.41 0.12
CA SER A 153 -21.11 -4.53 -0.02
C SER A 153 -19.65 -4.08 -0.10
N ILE A 154 -19.35 -3.00 -0.82
CA ILE A 154 -18.04 -2.34 -0.83
C ILE A 154 -17.72 -1.82 0.56
N ALA A 155 -18.62 -1.05 1.19
CA ALA A 155 -18.38 -0.52 2.53
C ALA A 155 -18.16 -1.61 3.58
N ALA A 156 -18.93 -2.70 3.54
CA ALA A 156 -18.76 -3.84 4.43
C ALA A 156 -17.46 -4.61 4.17
N SER A 157 -17.10 -4.81 2.89
CA SER A 157 -15.85 -5.49 2.52
C SER A 157 -14.62 -4.67 2.91
N LEU A 158 -14.68 -3.34 2.78
CA LEU A 158 -13.64 -2.41 3.22
C LEU A 158 -13.44 -2.44 4.74
N GLN A 159 -14.50 -2.68 5.51
CA GLN A 159 -14.46 -2.72 6.96
C GLN A 159 -13.96 -4.05 7.53
N HIS A 160 -14.24 -5.17 6.84
CA HIS A 160 -14.04 -6.49 7.43
C HIS A 160 -12.82 -7.25 6.86
N ASP A 161 -12.52 -7.06 5.57
CA ASP A 161 -11.55 -7.91 4.86
C ASP A 161 -10.24 -7.19 4.52
N THR A 162 -10.15 -5.88 4.72
CA THR A 162 -9.01 -5.07 4.25
C THR A 162 -8.33 -4.25 5.36
N GLU A 163 -7.17 -3.68 5.04
CA GLU A 163 -6.55 -2.59 5.81
C GLU A 163 -7.14 -1.26 5.31
N PRO A 164 -8.21 -0.72 5.91
CA PRO A 164 -9.02 0.34 5.30
C PRO A 164 -8.24 1.63 5.12
N TYR A 165 -7.34 1.97 6.04
CA TYR A 165 -6.54 3.19 5.96
C TYR A 165 -5.49 3.12 4.84
N LEU A 166 -4.85 1.96 4.67
CA LEU A 166 -3.93 1.73 3.55
C LEU A 166 -4.67 1.72 2.21
N LEU A 167 -5.85 1.11 2.17
CA LEU A 167 -6.63 1.04 0.95
C LEU A 167 -7.21 2.42 0.57
N GLN A 168 -7.64 3.21 1.55
CA GLN A 168 -8.04 4.60 1.33
C GLN A 168 -6.87 5.44 0.81
N TYR A 169 -5.68 5.29 1.38
CA TYR A 169 -4.47 5.94 0.88
C TYR A 169 -4.19 5.57 -0.58
N VAL A 170 -4.18 4.28 -0.92
CA VAL A 170 -3.98 3.81 -2.31
C VAL A 170 -5.03 4.40 -3.26
N ILE A 171 -6.31 4.38 -2.89
CA ILE A 171 -7.39 4.96 -3.73
C ILE A 171 -7.18 6.46 -3.93
N SER A 172 -6.75 7.18 -2.89
CA SER A 172 -6.44 8.61 -3.00
C SER A 172 -5.33 8.83 -4.04
N GLU A 173 -4.21 8.12 -3.90
CA GLU A 173 -3.06 8.25 -4.79
C GLU A 173 -3.37 7.92 -6.25
N LEU A 174 -4.25 6.93 -6.51
CA LEU A 174 -4.66 6.55 -7.86
C LEU A 174 -5.53 7.59 -8.57
N ASN A 175 -6.21 8.45 -7.83
CA ASN A 175 -7.10 9.47 -8.40
C ASN A 175 -6.43 10.83 -8.56
N GLU A 176 -5.20 10.96 -8.12
CA GLU A 176 -4.41 12.17 -8.29
C GLU A 176 -3.60 12.11 -9.58
N PRO A 177 -3.40 13.26 -10.26
CA PRO A 177 -2.51 13.33 -11.41
C PRO A 177 -1.06 12.95 -11.04
N MET A 178 -0.37 12.38 -12.02
CA MET A 178 1.07 12.16 -11.98
C MET A 178 1.82 13.50 -12.04
N ASP A 179 3.13 13.46 -11.76
CA ASP A 179 3.97 14.67 -11.68
C ASP A 179 4.07 15.45 -13.01
N ASP A 180 3.90 14.76 -14.14
CA ASP A 180 3.85 15.38 -15.46
C ASP A 180 2.45 15.91 -15.84
N GLY A 181 1.49 15.85 -14.90
CA GLY A 181 0.10 16.25 -15.06
C GLY A 181 -0.76 15.24 -15.82
N THR A 182 -0.22 14.07 -16.18
CA THR A 182 -1.02 13.00 -16.80
C THR A 182 -1.79 12.22 -15.74
N GLU A 183 -2.93 11.68 -16.12
CA GLU A 183 -3.74 10.81 -15.26
C GLU A 183 -3.62 9.37 -15.76
N LEU A 184 -3.63 8.41 -14.82
CA LEU A 184 -3.82 7.01 -15.17
C LEU A 184 -5.24 6.81 -15.71
N ASN A 185 -5.37 5.99 -16.74
CA ASN A 185 -6.68 5.54 -17.19
C ASN A 185 -7.24 4.47 -16.23
N GLU A 186 -8.51 4.12 -16.38
CA GLU A 186 -9.19 3.22 -15.45
C GLU A 186 -8.62 1.78 -15.44
N GLU A 187 -8.07 1.31 -16.57
CA GLU A 187 -7.39 0.02 -16.65
C GLU A 187 -6.07 0.05 -15.86
N GLU A 188 -5.26 1.08 -16.08
CA GLU A 188 -4.01 1.31 -15.34
C GLU A 188 -4.26 1.46 -13.83
N LYS A 189 -5.29 2.23 -13.43
CA LYS A 189 -5.69 2.36 -12.02
C LYS A 189 -6.08 1.01 -11.43
N GLY A 190 -6.86 0.22 -12.16
CA GLY A 190 -7.28 -1.11 -11.73
C GLY A 190 -6.09 -2.05 -11.50
N GLU A 191 -5.10 -1.98 -12.37
CA GLU A 191 -3.88 -2.78 -12.25
C GLU A 191 -3.03 -2.37 -11.05
N VAL A 192 -2.72 -1.07 -10.89
CA VAL A 192 -1.96 -0.58 -9.74
C VAL A 192 -2.69 -0.91 -8.43
N PHE A 193 -4.02 -0.73 -8.41
CA PHE A 193 -4.85 -1.09 -7.27
C PHE A 193 -4.73 -2.59 -6.93
N PHE A 194 -4.82 -3.47 -7.94
CA PHE A 194 -4.68 -4.91 -7.76
C PHE A 194 -3.32 -5.28 -7.14
N VAL A 195 -2.24 -4.70 -7.66
CA VAL A 195 -0.88 -4.93 -7.15
C VAL A 195 -0.76 -4.44 -5.71
N ALA A 196 -1.16 -3.20 -5.42
CA ALA A 196 -1.09 -2.62 -4.09
C ALA A 196 -1.94 -3.42 -3.07
N LYS A 197 -3.14 -3.86 -3.46
CA LYS A 197 -4.01 -4.70 -2.65
C LYS A 197 -3.38 -6.07 -2.34
N THR A 198 -2.74 -6.68 -3.33
CA THR A 198 -1.99 -7.94 -3.13
C THR A 198 -0.84 -7.76 -2.14
N VAL A 199 -0.12 -6.64 -2.21
CA VAL A 199 0.95 -6.30 -1.26
C VAL A 199 0.40 -6.10 0.16
N ILE A 200 -0.73 -5.40 0.30
CA ILE A 200 -1.43 -5.25 1.59
C ILE A 200 -1.77 -6.63 2.18
N GLU A 201 -2.39 -7.52 1.41
CA GLU A 201 -2.74 -8.87 1.91
C GLU A 201 -1.52 -9.71 2.29
N SER A 202 -0.45 -9.58 1.50
CA SER A 202 0.81 -10.30 1.75
C SER A 202 1.45 -9.87 3.07
N LEU A 203 1.39 -8.58 3.40
CA LEU A 203 1.94 -8.03 4.64
C LEU A 203 0.99 -8.22 5.84
N LYS A 204 -0.33 -8.23 5.63
CA LYS A 204 -1.36 -8.47 6.66
C LYS A 204 -1.24 -9.83 7.35
N SER A 205 -0.74 -10.85 6.64
CA SER A 205 -0.48 -12.18 7.20
C SER A 205 0.45 -12.17 8.43
N GLN A 206 1.24 -11.11 8.61
CA GLN A 206 2.21 -11.01 9.72
C GLN A 206 1.61 -10.48 11.03
N SER A 207 0.48 -9.76 10.99
CA SER A 207 -0.14 -9.20 12.19
C SER A 207 -0.93 -10.25 12.98
N LYS A 208 -1.34 -11.36 12.34
CA LYS A 208 -2.10 -12.47 12.94
C LYS A 208 -1.25 -13.49 13.72
N GLY A 209 0.08 -13.43 13.62
CA GLY A 209 0.99 -14.44 14.20
C GLY A 209 1.39 -14.24 15.67
N ARG A 210 1.06 -13.11 16.31
CA ARG A 210 1.36 -12.86 17.73
C ARG A 210 0.24 -13.39 18.65
N ILE A 211 0.08 -14.70 18.72
CA ILE A 211 -0.55 -15.31 19.91
C ILE A 211 0.55 -15.32 20.98
N ILE A 212 0.45 -14.39 21.94
CA ILE A 212 1.24 -14.43 23.16
C ILE A 212 0.71 -15.62 23.95
N GLU A 213 1.44 -16.73 23.97
CA GLU A 213 1.28 -17.73 25.02
C GLU A 213 1.61 -17.04 26.35
N VAL A 214 0.59 -16.79 27.15
CA VAL A 214 0.74 -16.38 28.54
C VAL A 214 0.73 -17.68 29.35
N ASP A 215 1.90 -18.07 29.84
CA ASP A 215 2.06 -19.04 30.94
C ASP A 215 1.69 -18.38 32.28
#